data_AF-A0A9D4T1K8-F1
#
_entry.id   AF-A0A9D4T1K8-F1
#
_cell.length_a   1.000
_cell.length_b   1.000
_cell.length_c   1.000
_cell.angle_alpha   90.00
_cell.angle_beta   90.00
_cell.angle_gamma   90.00
#
_symmetry.space_group_name_H-M   'P 1'
#
loop_
_entity.id
_entity.type
_entity.pdbx_description
1 polymer ?
#
loop_
_entity_poly.entity_id
_entity_poly.type
_entity_poly.pdbx_seq_one_letter_code
_entity_poly.pdbx_strand_id
1 'polypeptide(L)'
;MFVLIEELNVGVALFRDVLLSVSSAQDGPELRQRIRTLRQRCVQACVDAAHLLLPHIRSAVSDGIPVDSQQLVNLVCCTQMLLRELTKCRALLVAHKMDMRDFSAAPPHPRGQRSLGDGFILV
;
A
#
# COMPACT_ATOMS: atom_id res chain seq x y z
N MET A 1 7.43 3.60 -18.29
CA MET A 1 7.36 4.66 -17.25
C MET A 1 5.95 5.20 -17.10
N PHE A 2 5.30 5.72 -18.16
CA PHE A 2 3.90 6.19 -18.11
C PHE A 2 2.92 5.16 -17.51
N VAL A 3 3.02 3.90 -17.95
CA VAL A 3 2.16 2.79 -17.48
C VAL A 3 2.25 2.58 -15.96
N LEU A 4 3.43 2.75 -15.34
CA LEU A 4 3.60 2.53 -13.89
C LEU A 4 2.93 3.62 -13.05
N ILE A 5 2.94 4.87 -13.51
CA ILE A 5 2.29 5.99 -12.81
C ILE A 5 0.77 5.86 -12.94
N GLU A 6 0.28 5.44 -14.11
CA GLU A 6 -1.13 5.15 -14.32
C GLU A 6 -1.60 3.98 -13.45
N GLU A 7 -0.84 2.89 -13.40
CA GLU A 7 -1.11 1.75 -12.52
C GLU A 7 -1.10 2.13 -11.04
N LEU A 8 -0.18 3.01 -10.62
CA LEU A 8 -0.16 3.57 -9.28
C LEU A 8 -1.44 4.36 -9.01
N ASN A 9 -1.84 5.25 -9.92
CA ASN A 9 -3.04 6.06 -9.78
C ASN A 9 -4.31 5.19 -9.67
N VAL A 10 -4.45 4.20 -10.54
CA VAL A 10 -5.55 3.21 -10.47
C VAL A 10 -5.50 2.43 -9.16
N GLY A 11 -4.31 2.00 -8.74
CA GLY A 11 -4.10 1.32 -7.46
C GLY A 11 -4.56 2.17 -6.27
N VAL A 12 -4.23 3.46 -6.25
CA VAL A 12 -4.68 4.41 -5.21
C VAL A 12 -6.20 4.57 -5.23
N ALA A 13 -6.83 4.62 -6.40
CA ALA A 13 -8.28 4.69 -6.52
C ALA A 13 -8.96 3.43 -5.96
N LEU A 14 -8.47 2.23 -6.32
CA LEU A 14 -8.94 0.95 -5.77
C LEU A 14 -8.70 0.85 -4.26
N PHE A 15 -7.57 1.37 -3.78
CA PHE A 15 -7.25 1.39 -2.37
C PHE A 15 -8.22 2.30 -1.60
N ARG A 16 -8.55 3.47 -2.14
CA ARG A 16 -9.58 4.35 -1.56
C ARG A 16 -10.94 3.66 -1.50
N ASP A 17 -11.34 3.02 -2.59
CA ASP A 17 -12.64 2.35 -2.69
C ASP A 17 -12.80 1.25 -1.62
N VAL A 18 -11.78 0.39 -1.46
CA VAL A 18 -11.83 -0.67 -0.44
C VAL A 18 -11.84 -0.14 0.99
N LEU A 19 -11.28 1.05 1.24
CA LEU A 19 -11.33 1.69 2.57
C LEU A 19 -12.73 2.15 2.95
N LEU A 20 -13.62 2.42 1.98
CA LEU A 20 -15.01 2.78 2.25
C LEU A 20 -15.82 1.62 2.86
N SER A 21 -15.37 0.38 2.62
CA SER A 21 -15.98 -0.82 3.19
C SER A 21 -15.53 -1.13 4.62
N VAL A 22 -14.54 -0.41 5.15
CA VAL A 22 -14.17 -0.55 6.58
C VAL A 22 -15.32 -0.02 7.42
N SER A 23 -15.65 -0.70 8.53
CA SER A 23 -16.85 -0.46 9.36
C SER A 23 -18.20 -0.83 8.75
N SER A 24 -18.22 -1.35 7.52
CA SER A 24 -19.42 -1.96 6.91
C SER A 24 -19.66 -3.38 7.46
N ALA A 25 -20.83 -3.96 7.17
CA ALA A 25 -21.09 -5.38 7.38
C ALA A 25 -20.11 -6.31 6.62
N GLN A 26 -19.40 -5.77 5.61
CA GLN A 26 -18.36 -6.46 4.85
C GLN A 26 -16.97 -6.38 5.49
N ASP A 27 -16.82 -5.72 6.63
CA ASP A 27 -15.54 -5.56 7.32
C ASP A 27 -15.11 -6.87 7.99
N GLY A 28 -14.55 -7.75 7.15
CA GLY A 28 -14.11 -9.09 7.47
C GLY A 28 -12.61 -9.30 7.27
N PRO A 29 -12.07 -10.47 7.64
CA PRO A 29 -10.64 -10.74 7.51
C PRO A 29 -10.16 -10.74 6.05
N GLU A 30 -11.01 -11.15 5.11
CA GLU A 30 -10.74 -11.09 3.67
C GLU A 30 -10.58 -9.64 3.18
N LEU A 31 -11.48 -8.75 3.59
CA LEU A 31 -11.38 -7.32 3.27
C LEU A 31 -10.09 -6.73 3.87
N ARG A 32 -9.78 -7.05 5.13
CA ARG A 32 -8.56 -6.58 5.81
C ARG A 32 -7.30 -7.08 5.10
N GLN A 33 -7.28 -8.32 4.61
CA GLN A 33 -6.17 -8.83 3.80
C GLN A 33 -6.08 -8.12 2.45
N ARG A 34 -7.20 -7.88 1.77
CA ARG A 34 -7.24 -7.11 0.52
C ARG A 34 -6.69 -5.69 0.69
N ILE A 35 -7.05 -5.01 1.78
CA ILE A 35 -6.50 -3.70 2.16
C ILE A 35 -4.98 -3.79 2.32
N ARG A 36 -4.46 -4.79 3.05
CA ARG A 36 -3.00 -4.98 3.24
C ARG A 36 -2.28 -5.20 1.90
N THR A 37 -2.81 -6.06 1.05
CA THR A 37 -2.24 -6.37 -0.27
C THR A 37 -2.25 -5.14 -1.19
N LEU A 38 -3.37 -4.42 -1.30
CA LEU A 38 -3.47 -3.22 -2.13
C LEU A 38 -2.54 -2.11 -1.62
N ARG A 39 -2.45 -1.95 -0.30
CA ARG A 39 -1.51 -1.02 0.34
C ARG A 39 -0.07 -1.31 -0.09
N GLN A 40 0.38 -2.56 0.07
CA GLN A 40 1.74 -2.98 -0.31
C GLN A 40 2.00 -2.77 -1.80
N ARG A 41 1.05 -3.12 -2.66
CA ARG A 41 1.16 -2.92 -4.10
C ARG A 41 1.31 -1.44 -4.48
N CYS A 42 0.54 -0.55 -3.88
CA CYS A 42 0.64 0.89 -4.16
C CYS A 42 1.98 1.47 -3.70
N VAL A 43 2.47 1.07 -2.51
CA VAL A 43 3.80 1.50 -2.04
C VAL A 43 4.89 1.00 -2.97
N GLN A 44 4.84 -0.27 -3.37
CA GLN A 44 5.84 -0.84 -4.28
C GLN A 44 5.85 -0.13 -5.64
N ALA A 45 4.67 0.06 -6.26
CA ALA A 45 4.57 0.78 -7.53
C ALA A 45 5.11 2.22 -7.44
N CYS A 46 4.92 2.89 -6.30
CA CYS A 46 5.50 4.21 -6.04
C CYS A 46 7.03 4.18 -5.97
N VAL A 47 7.60 3.17 -5.30
CA VAL A 47 9.06 2.98 -5.20
C VAL A 47 9.64 2.67 -6.58
N ASP A 48 9.01 1.76 -7.34
CA ASP A 48 9.47 1.36 -8.67
C ASP A 48 9.43 2.54 -9.64
N ALA A 49 8.35 3.34 -9.63
CA ALA A 49 8.25 4.55 -10.44
C ALA A 49 9.34 5.57 -10.06
N ALA A 50 9.60 5.77 -8.77
CA ALA A 50 10.65 6.67 -8.30
C ALA A 50 12.06 6.19 -8.68
N HIS A 51 12.33 4.89 -8.57
CA HIS A 51 13.62 4.30 -8.96
C HIS A 51 13.93 4.47 -10.44
N LEU A 52 12.91 4.43 -11.31
CA LEU A 52 13.10 4.68 -12.73
C LEU A 52 13.23 6.18 -13.04
N LEU A 53 12.46 7.02 -12.36
CA LEU A 53 12.32 8.43 -12.74
C LEU A 53 13.42 9.30 -12.13
N LEU A 54 13.73 9.12 -10.85
CA LEU A 54 14.67 9.98 -10.12
C LEU A 54 16.10 9.99 -10.67
N PRO A 55 16.69 8.88 -11.18
CA PRO A 55 18.02 8.92 -11.78
C PRO A 55 18.12 9.91 -12.95
N HIS A 56 17.12 9.91 -13.85
CA HIS A 56 17.09 10.82 -14.99
C HIS A 56 16.97 12.28 -14.55
N ILE A 57 16.11 12.54 -13.54
CA ILE A 57 15.95 13.87 -12.96
C ILE A 57 17.26 14.36 -12.34
N ARG A 58 17.92 13.52 -11.54
CA ARG A 58 19.21 13.88 -10.91
C ARG A 58 20.29 14.19 -11.95
N SER A 59 20.34 13.42 -13.05
CA SER A 59 21.27 13.70 -14.15
C SER A 59 20.99 15.06 -14.79
N ALA A 60 19.74 15.32 -15.17
CA ALA A 60 19.36 16.58 -15.80
C ALA A 60 19.65 17.80 -14.91
N VAL A 61 19.38 17.69 -13.60
CA VAL A 61 19.74 18.73 -12.62
C VAL A 61 21.26 18.93 -12.56
N SER A 62 22.04 17.85 -12.55
CA SER A 62 23.52 17.93 -12.55
C SER A 62 24.07 18.63 -13.79
N ASP A 63 23.40 18.46 -14.93
CA ASP A 63 23.75 19.10 -16.20
C ASP A 63 23.27 20.56 -16.29
N GLY A 64 22.66 21.10 -15.22
CA GLY A 64 22.11 22.44 -15.17
C GLY A 64 20.82 22.62 -15.98
N ILE A 65 20.18 21.52 -16.38
CA ILE A 65 18.96 21.54 -17.18
C ILE A 65 17.77 21.73 -16.23
N PRO A 66 16.91 22.74 -16.47
CA PRO A 66 15.69 22.90 -15.69
C PRO A 66 14.80 21.67 -15.88
N VAL A 67 14.45 21.02 -14.78
CA VAL A 67 13.61 19.83 -14.81
C VAL A 67 12.14 20.24 -14.82
N ASP A 68 11.56 20.22 -16.01
CA ASP A 68 10.12 20.28 -16.23
C ASP A 68 9.64 18.92 -16.75
N SER A 69 9.30 18.02 -15.81
CA SER A 69 8.86 16.66 -16.14
C SER A 69 7.44 16.43 -15.66
N GLN A 70 6.49 16.39 -16.60
CA GLN A 70 5.10 16.00 -16.32
C GLN A 70 5.02 14.66 -15.56
N GLN A 71 5.96 13.74 -15.82
CA GLN A 71 6.03 12.46 -15.12
C GLN A 71 6.38 12.63 -13.65
N LEU A 72 7.32 13.52 -13.32
CA LEU A 72 7.65 13.83 -11.93
C LEU A 72 6.45 14.46 -11.22
N VAL A 73 5.76 15.40 -11.86
CA VAL A 73 4.54 16.03 -11.32
C VAL A 73 3.46 14.98 -11.04
N ASN A 74 3.21 14.08 -11.99
CA ASN A 74 2.23 13.01 -11.84
C ASN A 74 2.60 12.04 -10.71
N LEU A 75 3.88 11.67 -10.61
CA LEU A 75 4.38 10.81 -9.53
C LEU A 75 4.17 11.47 -8.17
N VAL A 76 4.58 12.74 -8.01
CA VAL A 76 4.39 13.50 -6.77
C VAL A 76 2.90 13.58 -6.40
N CYS A 77 2.03 13.87 -7.35
CA CYS A 77 0.58 13.91 -7.14
C CYS A 77 0.05 12.55 -6.64
N CYS A 78 0.42 11.46 -7.31
CA CYS A 78 0.02 10.10 -6.93
C CYS A 78 0.53 9.72 -5.53
N THR A 79 1.79 10.04 -5.20
CA THR A 79 2.36 9.78 -3.88
C THR A 79 1.65 10.58 -2.78
N GLN A 80 1.28 11.83 -3.05
CA GLN A 80 0.50 12.64 -2.10
C GLN A 80 -0.90 12.06 -1.85
N MET A 81 -1.57 11.61 -2.91
CA MET A 81 -2.86 10.92 -2.78
C MET A 81 -2.72 9.62 -1.98
N LEU A 82 -1.71 8.81 -2.29
CA LEU A 82 -1.42 7.58 -1.56
C LEU A 82 -1.18 7.85 -0.07
N LEU A 83 -0.36 8.85 0.28
CA LEU A 83 -0.08 9.21 1.67
C LEU A 83 -1.36 9.56 2.46
N ARG A 84 -2.29 10.28 1.83
CA ARG A 84 -3.60 10.60 2.43
C ARG A 84 -4.39 9.32 2.70
N GLU A 85 -4.47 8.41 1.74
CA GLU A 85 -5.21 7.15 1.93
C GLU A 85 -4.54 6.22 2.95
N LEU A 86 -3.21 6.19 3.02
CA LEU A 86 -2.47 5.45 4.05
C LEU A 86 -2.78 5.98 5.46
N THR A 87 -2.87 7.30 5.60
CA THR A 87 -3.22 7.95 6.87
C THR A 87 -4.64 7.59 7.30
N LYS A 88 -5.61 7.64 6.37
CA LYS A 88 -6.99 7.21 6.63
C LYS A 88 -7.06 5.72 6.98
N CYS A 89 -6.37 4.87 6.22
CA CYS A 89 -6.28 3.44 6.48
C CYS A 89 -5.81 3.18 7.91
N ARG A 90 -4.71 3.81 8.34
CA ARG A 90 -4.23 3.67 9.72
C ARG A 90 -5.27 4.11 10.74
N ALA A 91 -5.89 5.28 10.55
CA ALA A 91 -6.93 5.77 11.47
C ALA A 91 -8.12 4.79 11.57
N LEU A 92 -8.60 4.29 10.43
CA LEU A 92 -9.70 3.32 10.37
C LEU A 92 -9.35 2.00 11.05
N LEU A 93 -8.15 1.46 10.81
CA LEU A 93 -7.72 0.20 11.43
C LEU A 93 -7.54 0.35 12.95
N VAL A 94 -7.12 1.53 13.43
CA VAL A 94 -6.98 1.83 14.87
C VAL A 94 -8.34 1.99 15.53
N ALA A 95 -9.29 2.67 14.87
CA ALA A 95 -10.65 2.89 15.39
C ALA A 95 -11.49 1.61 15.37
N HIS A 96 -11.41 0.84 14.28
CA HIS A 96 -12.15 -0.40 14.07
C HIS A 96 -11.20 -1.58 14.21
N LYS A 97 -10.75 -1.84 15.45
CA LYS A 97 -9.89 -2.99 15.74
C LYS A 97 -10.66 -4.28 15.43
N MET A 98 -10.07 -5.10 14.59
CA MET A 98 -10.59 -6.43 14.27
C MET A 98 -9.67 -7.48 14.87
N ASP A 99 -10.24 -8.40 15.64
CA ASP A 99 -9.50 -9.53 16.18
C ASP A 99 -9.30 -10.56 15.06
N MET A 100 -8.07 -10.71 14.58
CA MET A 100 -7.71 -11.54 13.43
C MET A 100 -7.12 -12.90 13.86
N ARG A 101 -7.23 -13.25 15.15
CA ARG A 101 -6.63 -14.47 15.74
C ARG A 101 -7.08 -15.77 15.06
N ASP A 102 -8.31 -15.82 14.56
CA ASP A 102 -8.86 -17.04 13.95
C ASP A 102 -8.59 -17.16 12.43
N PHE A 103 -8.14 -16.08 11.77
CA PHE A 103 -7.91 -16.09 10.32
C PHE A 103 -6.47 -16.45 9.93
N SER A 104 -5.51 -16.35 10.86
CA SER A 104 -4.12 -16.73 10.57
C SER A 104 -3.87 -18.25 10.63
N ALA A 105 -4.91 -19.06 10.79
CA ALA A 105 -4.82 -20.51 10.94
C ALA A 105 -5.22 -21.27 9.65
N ALA A 106 -4.43 -21.14 8.58
CA ALA A 106 -4.09 -22.24 7.63
C ALA A 106 -3.26 -21.70 6.45
N PRO A 107 -2.20 -22.42 6.06
CA PRO A 107 -2.37 -23.54 5.13
C PRO A 107 -2.39 -24.88 5.88
N PRO A 108 -2.95 -25.97 5.32
CA PRO A 108 -2.93 -27.28 5.94
C PRO A 108 -1.48 -27.79 5.97
N HIS A 109 -0.78 -27.57 7.08
CA HIS A 109 0.43 -28.32 7.38
C HIS A 109 0.07 -29.54 8.22
N PRO A 110 0.59 -30.73 7.88
CA PRO A 110 0.22 -31.96 8.55
C PRO A 110 0.67 -31.91 10.01
N ARG A 111 -0.22 -32.40 10.88
CA ARG A 111 -0.06 -32.50 12.33
C ARG A 111 1.33 -32.99 12.71
N GLY A 112 2.09 -32.16 13.43
CA GLY A 112 3.35 -32.58 14.04
C GLY A 112 4.05 -31.47 14.81
N GLN A 113 3.96 -31.56 16.14
CA GLN A 113 4.78 -30.91 17.17
C GLN A 113 4.36 -29.52 17.70
N ARG A 114 4.14 -29.54 19.02
CA ARG A 114 3.95 -28.41 19.95
C ARG A 114 5.28 -27.63 20.08
N SER A 115 5.23 -26.31 20.27
CA SER A 115 5.61 -25.65 21.54
C SER A 115 5.69 -24.11 21.42
N LEU A 116 5.15 -23.47 22.46
CA LEU A 116 5.51 -22.18 23.08
C LEU A 116 5.67 -20.89 22.25
N GLY A 117 4.94 -19.87 22.71
CA GLY A 117 5.60 -18.65 23.17
C GLY A 117 5.46 -17.43 22.26
N ASP A 118 4.75 -16.44 22.82
CA ASP A 118 4.94 -15.00 22.62
C ASP A 118 4.30 -14.33 21.41
N GLY A 119 3.40 -13.43 21.77
CA GLY A 119 2.60 -12.65 20.84
C GLY A 119 3.38 -11.55 20.17
N PHE A 120 2.97 -11.24 18.96
CA PHE A 120 3.24 -9.96 18.34
C PHE A 120 1.96 -9.44 17.70
N ILE A 121 1.42 -8.38 18.30
CA ILE A 121 0.50 -7.46 17.66
C ILE A 121 1.31 -6.73 16.59
N LEU A 122 1.14 -7.09 15.31
CA LEU A 122 1.65 -6.27 14.21
C LEU A 122 0.64 -5.15 13.92
N VAL A 123 1.00 -3.96 14.39
CA VAL A 123 0.45 -2.65 14.02
C VAL A 123 0.73 -2.33 12.55
#